data_AF-A0A947DL47-F1
#
_entry.id   AF-A0A947DL47-F1
#
_cell.length_a   1.000
_cell.length_b   1.000
_cell.length_c   1.000
_cell.angle_alpha   90.00
_cell.angle_beta   90.00
_cell.angle_gamma   90.00
#
_symmetry.space_group_name_H-M   'P 1'
#
loop_
_entity.id
_entity.type
_entity.pdbx_description
1 polymer ?
#
loop_
_entity_poly.entity_id
_entity_poly.type
_entity_poly.pdbx_seq_one_letter_code
_entity_poly.pdbx_strand_id
1 'polypeptide(L)' 'MTGRRVLFEYAVIGDVARCAAVDAETGLEAVAVGPAHGPRAALEFLALKKLERALAGPRPPVEPAPPPRRGKLA' A
#
# COMPACT_ATOMS: atom_id res chain seq x y z
N MET A 1 -1.40 -5.41 -13.68
CA MET A 1 -0.56 -6.59 -13.42
C MET A 1 -1.21 -7.83 -14.04
N THR A 2 -1.16 -8.00 -15.36
CA THR A 2 -1.71 -9.23 -15.99
C THR A 2 -0.63 -10.30 -15.97
N GLY A 3 -0.92 -11.45 -15.35
CA GLY A 3 -0.05 -12.63 -15.35
C GLY A 3 0.71 -12.93 -14.05
N ARG A 4 0.83 -11.98 -13.12
CA ARG A 4 1.48 -12.23 -11.82
C ARG A 4 0.52 -12.88 -10.83
N ARG A 5 0.94 -13.96 -10.19
CA ARG A 5 0.20 -14.61 -9.11
C ARG A 5 0.54 -13.92 -7.79
N VAL A 6 -0.50 -13.41 -7.12
CA VAL A 6 -0.39 -12.79 -5.80
C VAL A 6 -1.09 -13.67 -4.77
N LEU A 7 -0.40 -13.96 -3.68
CA LEU A 7 -0.92 -14.68 -2.53
C LEU A 7 -1.32 -13.67 -1.45
N PHE A 8 -2.45 -13.90 -0.78
CA PHE A 8 -2.91 -13.06 0.33
C PHE A 8 -2.93 -13.85 1.63
N GLU A 9 -2.27 -13.33 2.66
CA GLU A 9 -2.34 -13.86 4.03
C GLU A 9 -3.11 -12.88 4.91
N TYR A 10 -4.00 -13.41 5.75
CA TYR A 10 -4.80 -12.64 6.69
C TYR A 10 -4.59 -13.14 8.11
N ALA A 11 -4.30 -12.20 9.01
CA ALA A 11 -4.21 -12.47 10.44
C ALA A 11 -4.97 -11.40 11.22
N VAL A 12 -5.87 -11.82 12.12
CA VAL A 12 -6.58 -10.94 13.04
C VAL A 12 -5.89 -10.99 14.40
N ILE A 13 -5.59 -9.81 14.95
CA ILE A 13 -4.95 -9.62 16.25
C ILE A 13 -5.81 -8.61 17.02
N GLY A 14 -6.68 -9.12 17.90
CA GLY A 14 -7.70 -8.30 18.57
C GLY A 14 -8.61 -7.62 17.54
N ASP A 15 -8.80 -6.31 17.68
CA ASP A 15 -9.67 -5.51 16.80
C ASP A 15 -8.99 -5.05 15.50
N VAL A 16 -7.84 -5.62 15.17
CA VAL A 16 -7.03 -5.26 14.00
C VAL A 16 -6.81 -6.47 13.10
N ALA A 17 -6.91 -6.29 11.79
CA ALA A 17 -6.52 -7.27 10.77
C ALA A 17 -5.28 -6.79 10.02
N ARG A 18 -4.33 -7.72 9.86
CA ARG A 18 -3.17 -7.63 8.97
C ARG A 18 -3.47 -8.41 7.69
N CYS A 19 -3.20 -7.79 6.55
CA CYS A 19 -3.20 -8.43 5.24
C CYS A 19 -1.82 -8.30 4.60
N ALA A 20 -1.18 -9.42 4.28
CA ALA A 20 0.01 -9.46 3.44
C ALA A 20 -0.38 -9.82 2.00
N ALA A 21 0.12 -9.06 1.04
CA ALA A 21 0.13 -9.42 -0.38
C ALA A 21 1.55 -9.82 -0.78
N VAL A 22 1.72 -11.02 -1.31
CA VAL A 22 3.01 -11.60 -1.68
C VAL A 22 3.02 -11.94 -3.17
N ASP A 23 4.01 -11.43 -3.91
CA ASP A 23 4.26 -11.84 -5.29
C ASP A 23 4.92 -13.23 -5.32
N ALA A 24 4.27 -14.20 -5.97
CA ALA A 24 4.69 -15.59 -5.91
C ALA A 24 6.02 -15.88 -6.62
N GLU A 25 6.46 -15.01 -7.52
CA GLU A 25 7.71 -15.19 -8.29
C GLU A 25 8.91 -14.62 -7.55
N THR A 26 8.76 -13.40 -7.00
CA THR A 26 9.86 -12.66 -6.35
C THR A 26 9.92 -12.87 -4.85
N GLY A 27 8.82 -13.33 -4.23
CA GLY A 27 8.67 -13.38 -2.77
C GLY A 27 8.51 -12.01 -2.11
N LEU A 28 8.37 -10.93 -2.90
CA LEU A 28 8.20 -9.59 -2.36
C LEU A 28 6.84 -9.49 -1.65
N GLU A 29 6.86 -8.99 -0.41
CA GLU A 29 5.68 -8.83 0.42
C GLU A 29 5.39 -7.35 0.68
N ALA A 30 4.11 -6.99 0.67
CA ALA A 30 3.64 -5.74 1.22
C ALA A 30 2.43 -5.93 2.14
N VAL A 31 2.39 -5.16 3.22
CA VAL A 31 1.42 -5.34 4.29
C VAL A 31 0.48 -4.13 4.41
N ALA A 32 -0.81 -4.40 4.52
CA ALA A 32 -1.83 -3.46 4.96
C ALA A 32 -2.41 -3.89 6.31
N VAL A 33 -2.79 -2.91 7.13
CA VAL A 33 -3.36 -3.13 8.46
C VAL A 33 -4.59 -2.24 8.58
N GLY A 34 -5.65 -2.75 9.19
CA GLY A 34 -6.90 -2.01 9.40
C GLY A 34 -7.82 -2.72 10.39
N PRO A 35 -9.08 -2.27 10.53
CA PRO A 35 -10.02 -2.85 11.49
C PRO A 35 -10.31 -4.32 11.19
N ALA A 36 -10.39 -5.17 12.22
CA ALA A 36 -10.69 -6.60 12.09
C ALA A 36 -12.06 -6.87 11.44
N HIS A 37 -13.02 -5.99 11.71
CA HIS A 37 -14.39 -6.07 11.18
C HIS A 37 -14.59 -5.23 9.90
N GLY A 38 -13.51 -4.66 9.36
CA GLY A 38 -13.55 -3.92 8.11
C GLY A 38 -13.70 -4.83 6.88
N PRO A 39 -14.04 -4.28 5.70
CA PRO A 39 -14.14 -5.07 4.48
C PRO A 39 -12.79 -5.67 4.08
N ARG A 40 -12.70 -7.00 4.03
CA ARG A 40 -11.51 -7.74 3.61
C ARG A 40 -10.97 -7.24 2.26
N ALA A 41 -11.85 -7.06 1.27
CA ALA A 41 -11.47 -6.59 -0.06
C ALA A 41 -10.73 -5.24 -0.04
N ALA A 42 -11.05 -4.35 0.92
CA ALA A 42 -10.35 -3.07 1.05
C ALA A 42 -8.90 -3.26 1.53
N LEU A 43 -8.66 -4.19 2.45
CA LEU A 43 -7.31 -4.54 2.90
C LEU A 43 -6.51 -5.24 1.80
N GLU A 44 -7.12 -6.16 1.04
CA GLU A 44 -6.46 -6.81 -0.11
C GLU A 44 -6.06 -5.78 -1.15
N PHE A 45 -6.97 -4.86 -1.48
CA PHE A 45 -6.71 -3.78 -2.41
C PHE A 45 -5.54 -2.89 -1.97
N LEU A 46 -5.51 -2.48 -0.69
CA LEU A 46 -4.42 -1.67 -0.15
C LEU A 46 -3.09 -2.43 -0.15
N ALA A 47 -3.08 -3.70 0.25
CA ALA A 47 -1.89 -4.54 0.25
C ALA A 47 -1.36 -4.73 -1.19
N LEU A 48 -2.24 -5.03 -2.15
CA LEU A 48 -1.89 -5.15 -3.56
C LEU A 48 -1.30 -3.85 -4.11
N LYS A 49 -1.90 -2.69 -3.82
CA LYS A 49 -1.37 -1.39 -4.27
C LYS A 49 -0.01 -1.08 -3.68
N LYS A 50 0.27 -1.52 -2.45
CA LYS A 50 1.60 -1.42 -1.85
C LYS A 50 2.60 -2.37 -2.52
N LEU A 51 2.19 -3.60 -2.82
CA LEU A 51 3.03 -4.56 -3.53
C LEU A 51 3.39 -4.07 -4.95
N GLU A 52 2.41 -3.54 -5.68
CA GLU A 52 2.62 -2.90 -6.98
C GLU A 52 3.67 -1.78 -6.92
N ARG A 53 3.61 -0.94 -5.88
CA ARG A 53 4.59 0.14 -5.66
C ARG A 53 5.97 -0.39 -5.32
N ALA A 54 6.04 -1.45 -4.51
CA ALA A 54 7.31 -2.05 -4.12
C ALA A 54 8.00 -2.72 -5.32
N LEU A 55 7.23 -3.42 -6.17
CA LEU A 55 7.71 -4.01 -7.42
C LEU A 55 8.15 -2.96 -8.46
N ALA A 56 7.55 -1.76 -8.45
CA ALA A 56 7.94 -0.67 -9.34
C ALA A 56 9.27 0.01 -8.92
N GLY A 57 9.79 -0.28 -7.73
CA GLY A 57 11.02 0.31 -7.20
C GLY A 57 10.82 1.70 -6.56
N PRO A 58 11.90 2.32 -6.06
CA PRO A 58 11.85 3.63 -5.42
C PRO A 58 11.26 4.67 -6.38
N ARG A 59 10.27 5.42 -5.92
CA ARG A 59 9.81 6.60 -6.68
C ARG A 59 10.97 7.61 -6.72
N PRO A 60 11.31 8.20 -7.87
CA PRO A 60 12.27 9.30 -7.90
C PRO A 60 11.79 10.42 -6.95
N PRO A 61 12.72 11.14 -6.30
CA PRO A 61 12.36 12.29 -5.46
C PRO A 61 11.50 13.24 -6.27
N VAL A 62 10.28 13.50 -5.82
CA VAL A 62 9.48 14.60 -6.36
C VAL A 62 10.06 15.86 -5.75
N GLU A 63 10.63 16.73 -6.59
CA GLU A 63 11.09 18.05 -6.14
C GLU A 63 9.89 18.77 -5.48
N PRO A 64 9.99 19.20 -4.22
CA PRO A 64 8.86 19.80 -3.53
C PRO A 64 8.42 21.05 -4.29
N ALA A 65 7.11 21.17 -4.53
CA ALA A 65 6.56 22.37 -5.15
C ALA A 65 6.99 23.60 -4.35
N PRO A 66 7.39 24.70 -5.01
CA PRO A 66 7.80 25.91 -4.30
C PRO A 66 6.68 26.36 -3.35
N PRO A 67 7.03 26.84 -2.14
CA PRO A 67 6.03 27.27 -1.17
C PRO A 67 5.12 28.33 -1.78
N PRO A 68 3.81 28.34 -1.46
CA PRO A 68 2.90 29.35 -1.98
C PRO A 68 3.42 30.74 -1.61
N ARG A 69 3.53 31.63 -2.61
CA ARG A 69 3.93 33.01 -2.37
C ARG A 69 2.95 33.62 -1.37
N ARG A 70 3.44 34.01 -0.20
CA ARG A 70 2.65 34.67 0.83
C ARG A 70 2.13 35.99 0.26
N GLY A 71 0.87 35.97 -0.19
CA GLY A 71 0.17 37.18 -0.63
C GLY A 71 0.22 38.21 0.49
N LYS A 72 0.52 39.47 0.14
CA LYS A 72 0.54 40.56 1.12
C LYS A 72 -0.87 40.67 1.72
N LEU A 73 -0.94 40.68 3.06
CA LEU A 73 -2.14 41.10 3.78
C LEU A 73 -2.33 42.59 3.48
N ALA A 74 -3.42 42.92 2.80
CA ALA A 74 -3.92 44.28 2.63
C ALA A 74 -4.91 44.61 3.75
#